data_AF-A0A0V0HDT1-F1
#
_entry.id   AF-A0A0V0HDT1-F1
#
_cell.length_a   1.000
_cell.length_b   1.000
_cell.length_c   1.000
_cell.angle_alpha   90.00
_cell.angle_beta   90.00
_cell.angle_gamma   90.00
#
_symmetry.space_group_name_H-M   'P 1'
#
loop_
_entity.id
_entity.type
_entity.pdbx_description
1 polymer ?
#
loop_
_entity_poly.entity_id
_entity_poly.type
_entity_poly.pdbx_seq_one_letter_code
_entity_poly.pdbx_strand_id
1 'polypeptide(L)'
;MKKQMDLGVPQQDLRNSAVMCGVSGHGLSTEYEHIHKVKEVRETLKLFDDVFTKLLREDKAKKHEGRSKRNSHIEAAMTLKNQKKWVNCEWTFGHVPGVEIGDQFRFRAELVTIGLHHQFMNGINYVNIGRKYVATSIVDSGRYDNEAISSETFIYVGQGGNPKVSANARVEDQKLKGGNLALKNSMDMGCPVRVICGRKRVNGEKSDIRYIYNGLYTVTKCWLEIA
;
A
#
# COMPACT_ATOMS: atom_id res chain seq x y z
N MET A 1 -6.64 -14.63 11.77
CA MET A 1 -5.19 -14.93 11.62
C MET A 1 -4.37 -13.66 11.77
N LYS A 2 -3.47 -13.63 12.73
CA LYS A 2 -2.71 -12.43 13.15
C LYS A 2 -1.23 -12.57 12.80
N LYS A 3 -0.58 -11.43 12.55
CA LYS A 3 0.87 -11.32 12.28
C LYS A 3 1.44 -10.20 13.13
N GLN A 4 2.55 -10.46 13.82
CA GLN A 4 3.31 -9.41 14.48
C GLN A 4 4.21 -8.75 13.44
N MET A 5 4.06 -7.43 13.31
CA MET A 5 4.86 -6.58 12.45
C MET A 5 5.77 -5.74 13.35
N ASP A 6 7.07 -5.91 13.20
CA ASP A 6 8.07 -5.14 13.95
C ASP A 6 8.80 -4.22 12.96
N LEU A 7 9.10 -2.99 13.39
CA LEU A 7 9.91 -2.04 12.64
C LEU A 7 11.25 -2.71 12.42
N GLY A 8 11.46 -3.19 11.20
CA GLY A 8 12.60 -4.00 10.83
C GLY A 8 13.59 -3.15 10.07
N VAL A 9 14.87 -3.58 10.10
CA VAL A 9 16.01 -2.97 9.40
C VAL A 9 16.27 -1.47 9.70
N PRO A 10 17.53 -1.00 9.63
CA PRO A 10 17.81 0.43 9.71
C PRO A 10 17.05 1.17 8.59
N GLN A 11 16.20 2.13 8.96
CA GLN A 11 15.43 2.93 7.99
C GLN A 11 16.34 3.81 7.09
N GLN A 12 17.63 3.94 7.43
CA GLN A 12 18.58 4.80 6.72
C GLN A 12 19.28 4.14 5.53
N ASP A 13 19.34 2.81 5.40
CA ASP A 13 20.22 2.14 4.43
C ASP A 13 19.60 0.94 3.68
N LEU A 14 18.46 1.14 3.05
CA LEU A 14 17.94 0.21 2.03
C LEU A 14 17.92 0.79 0.62
N ARG A 15 18.58 1.94 0.43
CA ARG A 15 18.79 2.59 -0.87
C ARG A 15 19.75 1.78 -1.77
N ASN A 16 20.65 1.00 -1.18
CA ASN A 16 21.74 0.29 -1.86
C ASN A 16 21.63 -1.24 -1.87
N SER A 17 20.54 -1.85 -1.39
CA SER A 17 20.50 -3.31 -1.37
C SER A 17 20.10 -3.90 -2.72
N ALA A 18 21.12 -4.08 -3.57
CA ALA A 18 21.03 -4.90 -4.78
C ALA A 18 20.70 -6.38 -4.48
N VAL A 19 20.70 -6.79 -3.20
CA VAL A 19 20.42 -8.17 -2.77
C VAL A 19 19.69 -8.15 -1.41
N MET A 20 18.36 -8.07 -1.42
CA MET A 20 17.54 -8.46 -0.25
C MET A 20 16.93 -9.83 -0.52
N CYS A 21 17.06 -10.77 0.43
CA CYS A 21 16.57 -12.14 0.31
C CYS A 21 17.13 -12.96 -0.89
N GLY A 22 18.31 -12.60 -1.44
CA GLY A 22 18.88 -13.31 -2.60
C GLY A 22 18.18 -13.03 -3.93
N VAL A 23 17.35 -11.97 -4.00
CA VAL A 23 16.63 -11.56 -5.21
C VAL A 23 17.07 -10.15 -5.58
N SER A 24 17.53 -9.99 -6.82
CA SER A 24 17.95 -8.68 -7.33
C SER A 24 16.74 -7.77 -7.52
N GLY A 25 16.64 -6.72 -6.71
CA GLY A 25 15.86 -5.53 -7.02
C GLY A 25 16.75 -4.45 -7.63
N HIS A 26 16.21 -3.59 -8.47
CA HIS A 26 16.92 -2.43 -8.98
C HIS A 26 17.19 -1.44 -7.82
N GLY A 27 18.42 -1.46 -7.29
CA GLY A 27 18.91 -0.45 -6.35
C GLY A 27 19.11 0.90 -7.06
N LEU A 28 18.86 2.01 -6.36
CA LEU A 28 19.12 3.35 -6.90
C LEU A 28 20.57 3.76 -6.68
N SER A 29 21.13 4.46 -7.67
CA SER A 29 22.50 4.88 -7.78
C SER A 29 22.58 6.41 -7.62
N THR A 30 23.43 6.96 -6.75
CA THR A 30 23.65 8.43 -6.58
C THR A 30 22.51 9.32 -6.04
N GLU A 31 22.89 10.43 -5.39
CA GLU A 31 21.99 11.48 -4.87
C GLU A 31 21.17 12.17 -5.98
N TYR A 32 21.74 12.29 -7.18
CA TYR A 32 21.08 12.87 -8.34
C TYR A 32 19.87 12.05 -8.81
N GLU A 33 19.98 10.71 -8.85
CA GLU A 33 18.84 9.85 -9.19
C GLU A 33 17.72 9.96 -8.15
N HIS A 34 18.07 10.11 -6.87
CA HIS A 34 17.09 10.32 -5.82
C HIS A 34 16.28 11.61 -6.03
N ILE A 35 16.96 12.74 -6.27
CA ILE A 35 16.29 14.02 -6.57
C ILE A 35 15.39 13.90 -7.81
N HIS A 36 15.88 13.22 -8.86
CA HIS A 36 15.09 12.98 -10.06
C HIS A 36 13.82 12.17 -9.75
N LYS A 37 13.93 11.09 -8.96
CA LYS A 37 12.80 10.24 -8.57
C LYS A 37 11.78 10.97 -7.70
N VAL A 38 12.23 11.78 -6.75
CA VAL A 38 11.34 12.65 -5.96
C VAL A 38 10.55 13.60 -6.88
N LYS A 39 11.22 14.20 -7.86
CA LYS A 39 10.57 15.06 -8.86
C LYS A 39 9.53 14.30 -9.69
N GLU A 40 9.88 13.10 -10.16
CA GLU A 40 9.02 12.22 -10.97
C GLU A 40 7.73 11.82 -10.23
N VAL A 41 7.86 11.43 -8.95
CA VAL A 41 6.72 11.10 -8.07
C VAL A 41 5.84 12.33 -7.85
N ARG A 42 6.44 13.48 -7.55
CA ARG A 42 5.69 14.74 -7.31
C ARG A 42 4.92 15.19 -8.54
N GLU A 43 5.52 15.12 -9.72
CA GLU A 43 4.87 15.48 -10.99
C GLU A 43 3.71 14.54 -11.31
N THR A 44 3.90 13.23 -11.09
CA THR A 44 2.85 12.23 -11.27
C THR A 44 1.66 12.46 -10.34
N LEU A 45 1.89 12.82 -9.07
CA LEU A 45 0.82 13.14 -8.12
C LEU A 45 0.08 14.44 -8.49
N LYS A 46 0.78 15.45 -9.05
CA LYS A 46 0.12 16.65 -9.58
C LYS A 46 -0.79 16.31 -10.77
N LEU A 47 -0.30 15.52 -11.72
CA LEU A 47 -1.10 15.06 -12.85
C LEU A 47 -2.32 14.25 -12.41
N PHE A 48 -2.17 13.45 -11.34
CA PHE A 48 -3.29 12.73 -10.74
C PHE A 48 -4.34 13.71 -10.21
N ASP A 49 -3.93 14.75 -9.48
CA ASP A 49 -4.83 15.75 -8.93
C ASP A 49 -5.57 16.55 -10.02
N ASP A 50 -4.88 16.89 -11.10
CA ASP A 50 -5.46 17.58 -12.26
C ASP A 50 -6.56 16.73 -12.92
N VAL A 51 -6.26 15.45 -13.18
CA VAL A 51 -7.23 14.51 -13.79
C VAL A 51 -8.39 14.27 -12.83
N PHE A 52 -8.12 14.03 -11.55
CA PHE A 52 -9.15 13.81 -10.54
C PHE A 52 -10.08 15.02 -10.40
N THR A 53 -9.52 16.23 -10.35
CA THR A 53 -10.29 17.48 -10.27
C THR A 53 -11.14 17.69 -11.51
N LYS A 54 -10.61 17.40 -12.70
CA LYS A 54 -11.36 17.43 -13.95
C LYS A 54 -12.56 16.47 -13.91
N LEU A 55 -12.35 15.21 -13.51
CA LEU A 55 -13.43 14.22 -13.38
C LEU A 55 -14.51 14.66 -12.39
N LEU A 56 -14.13 15.26 -11.26
CA LEU A 56 -15.09 15.81 -10.29
C LEU A 56 -15.93 16.96 -10.86
N ARG A 57 -15.33 17.84 -11.68
CA ARG A 57 -16.06 18.92 -12.35
C ARG A 57 -17.06 18.37 -13.38
N GLU A 58 -16.63 17.39 -14.17
CA GLU A 58 -17.47 16.72 -15.17
C GLU A 58 -18.64 15.96 -14.52
N ASP A 59 -18.42 15.31 -13.38
CA ASP A 59 -19.48 14.61 -12.62
C ASP A 59 -20.51 15.61 -12.08
N LYS A 60 -20.08 16.75 -11.55
CA LYS A 60 -20.99 17.83 -11.10
C LYS A 60 -21.80 18.45 -12.23
N ALA A 61 -21.24 18.55 -13.44
CA ALA A 61 -21.93 19.09 -14.61
C ALA A 61 -22.99 18.12 -15.16
N LYS A 62 -22.82 16.82 -14.95
CA LYS A 62 -23.80 15.79 -15.31
C LYS A 62 -24.88 15.73 -14.22
N LYS A 63 -26.06 16.28 -14.49
CA LYS A 63 -27.25 16.16 -13.62
C LYS A 63 -27.67 14.68 -13.51
N HIS A 64 -27.08 13.91 -12.61
CA HIS A 64 -27.42 12.49 -12.45
C HIS A 64 -28.53 12.28 -11.42
N GLU A 65 -29.68 11.76 -11.87
CA GLU A 65 -30.60 10.92 -11.09
C GLU A 65 -29.93 9.56 -10.85
N GLY A 66 -29.03 9.46 -9.87
CA GLY A 66 -28.37 8.19 -9.55
C GLY A 66 -27.11 8.31 -8.71
N ARG A 67 -26.82 7.28 -7.90
CA ARG A 67 -25.71 7.21 -6.92
C ARG A 67 -24.37 7.59 -7.55
N SER A 68 -23.77 8.68 -7.06
CA SER A 68 -22.46 9.24 -7.47
C SER A 68 -21.38 8.17 -7.72
N LYS A 69 -20.58 8.36 -8.78
CA LYS A 69 -19.46 7.51 -9.19
C LYS A 69 -18.38 7.48 -8.10
N ARG A 70 -18.54 6.57 -7.12
CA ARG A 70 -17.61 6.34 -5.99
C ARG A 70 -16.15 5.98 -6.36
N ASN A 71 -15.80 5.95 -7.66
CA ASN A 71 -14.51 5.48 -8.16
C ASN A 71 -13.75 6.52 -9.00
N SER A 72 -14.09 7.82 -8.95
CA SER A 72 -13.41 8.86 -9.74
C SER A 72 -11.89 8.92 -9.52
N HIS A 73 -11.42 8.61 -8.31
CA HIS A 73 -9.98 8.52 -8.03
C HIS A 73 -9.32 7.29 -8.70
N ILE A 74 -10.02 6.17 -8.84
CA ILE A 74 -9.53 4.99 -9.59
C ILE A 74 -9.51 5.31 -11.07
N GLU A 75 -10.56 5.97 -11.56
CA GLU A 75 -10.64 6.44 -12.95
C GLU A 75 -9.46 7.37 -13.27
N ALA A 76 -9.15 8.33 -12.40
CA ALA A 76 -7.97 9.20 -12.56
C ALA A 76 -6.66 8.41 -12.65
N ALA A 77 -6.44 7.44 -11.75
CA ALA A 77 -5.26 6.57 -11.82
C ALA A 77 -5.22 5.78 -13.13
N MET A 78 -6.33 5.20 -13.57
CA MET A 78 -6.39 4.42 -14.81
C MET A 78 -6.19 5.29 -16.07
N THR A 79 -6.66 6.53 -16.07
CA THR A 79 -6.35 7.51 -17.11
C THR A 79 -4.84 7.74 -17.22
N LEU A 80 -4.16 7.96 -16.09
CA LEU A 80 -2.70 8.11 -16.08
C LEU A 80 -1.98 6.83 -16.51
N LYS A 81 -2.51 5.65 -16.14
CA LYS A 81 -1.98 4.36 -16.57
C LYS A 81 -1.98 4.24 -18.09
N ASN A 82 -3.11 4.57 -18.72
CA ASN A 82 -3.27 4.50 -20.18
C ASN A 82 -2.37 5.51 -20.90
N GLN A 83 -2.07 6.64 -20.25
CA GLN A 83 -1.10 7.63 -20.73
C GLN A 83 0.36 7.24 -20.43
N LYS A 84 0.62 6.07 -19.83
CA LYS A 84 1.96 5.60 -19.40
C LYS A 84 2.65 6.57 -18.43
N LYS A 85 1.88 7.21 -17.56
CA LYS A 85 2.35 8.20 -16.57
C LYS A 85 2.44 7.65 -15.15
N TRP A 86 2.26 6.34 -14.97
CA TRP A 86 2.58 5.70 -13.69
C TRP A 86 4.09 5.60 -13.53
N VAL A 87 4.55 5.72 -12.28
CA VAL A 87 5.96 5.65 -11.92
C VAL A 87 6.17 4.48 -10.98
N ASN A 88 7.38 3.94 -10.96
CA ASN A 88 7.72 2.77 -10.14
C ASN A 88 6.76 1.58 -10.39
N CYS A 89 6.40 1.34 -11.66
CA CYS A 89 5.47 0.28 -12.06
C CYS A 89 5.99 -1.13 -11.78
N GLU A 90 7.32 -1.28 -11.73
CA GLU A 90 7.96 -2.52 -11.36
C GLU A 90 7.90 -2.72 -9.85
N TRP A 91 7.63 -3.95 -9.44
CA TRP A 91 7.64 -4.27 -8.03
C TRP A 91 9.09 -4.26 -7.50
N THR A 92 9.27 -3.74 -6.29
CA THR A 92 10.54 -3.79 -5.58
C THR A 92 10.31 -4.10 -4.10
N PHE A 93 11.32 -4.69 -3.45
CA PHE A 93 11.40 -4.74 -2.00
C PHE A 93 11.95 -3.44 -1.43
N GLY A 94 11.77 -3.22 -0.14
CA GLY A 94 12.29 -2.02 0.51
C GLY A 94 11.54 -0.75 0.10
N HIS A 95 12.24 0.39 0.18
CA HIS A 95 11.67 1.70 -0.10
C HIS A 95 11.39 1.88 -1.60
N VAL A 96 10.39 2.71 -1.90
CA VAL A 96 10.09 3.09 -3.29
C VAL A 96 10.87 4.36 -3.63
N PRO A 97 11.61 4.37 -4.75
CA PRO A 97 12.25 5.56 -5.30
C PRO A 97 11.35 6.81 -5.28
N GLY A 98 11.83 7.88 -4.65
CA GLY A 98 11.14 9.17 -4.60
C GLY A 98 9.99 9.25 -3.60
N VAL A 99 9.87 8.28 -2.68
CA VAL A 99 8.85 8.24 -1.62
C VAL A 99 9.52 8.09 -0.26
N GLU A 100 9.19 8.97 0.67
CA GLU A 100 9.82 9.05 1.99
C GLU A 100 8.87 8.64 3.12
N ILE A 101 9.45 8.17 4.22
CA ILE A 101 8.68 7.87 5.43
C ILE A 101 8.02 9.16 5.92
N GLY A 102 6.72 9.12 6.18
CA GLY A 102 5.92 10.28 6.55
C GLY A 102 5.15 10.90 5.39
N ASP A 103 5.44 10.53 4.14
CA ASP A 103 4.66 10.98 2.98
C ASP A 103 3.19 10.59 3.13
N GLN A 104 2.31 11.53 2.75
CA GLN A 104 0.86 11.41 2.95
C GLN A 104 0.10 11.43 1.64
N PHE A 105 -0.88 10.55 1.54
CA PHE A 105 -1.73 10.37 0.36
C PHE A 105 -3.21 10.40 0.76
N ARG A 106 -4.07 10.91 -0.11
CA ARG A 106 -5.53 10.98 0.09
C ARG A 106 -6.21 9.69 -0.34
N PHE A 107 -5.71 9.05 -1.39
CA PHE A 107 -6.36 7.90 -2.00
C PHE A 107 -5.41 6.71 -2.14
N ARG A 108 -5.96 5.51 -2.01
CA ARG A 108 -5.30 4.25 -2.42
C ARG A 108 -4.83 4.30 -3.87
N ALA A 109 -5.56 5.03 -4.71
CA ALA A 109 -5.22 5.23 -6.12
C ALA A 109 -3.92 6.02 -6.31
N GLU A 110 -3.58 6.96 -5.42
CA GLU A 110 -2.28 7.64 -5.45
C GLU A 110 -1.17 6.64 -5.14
N LEU A 111 -1.32 5.80 -4.11
CA LEU A 111 -0.35 4.74 -3.76
C LEU A 111 -0.05 3.79 -4.93
N VAL A 112 -1.08 3.46 -5.73
CA VAL A 112 -0.95 2.61 -6.92
C VAL A 112 -0.25 3.34 -8.05
N THR A 113 -0.59 4.62 -8.27
CA THR A 113 -0.03 5.44 -9.35
C THR A 113 1.49 5.63 -9.20
N ILE A 114 1.99 5.65 -7.96
CA ILE A 114 3.42 5.85 -7.63
C ILE A 114 4.18 4.58 -7.22
N GLY A 115 3.55 3.40 -7.30
CA GLY A 115 4.19 2.10 -7.01
C GLY A 115 4.40 1.76 -5.53
N LEU A 116 3.95 2.61 -4.59
CA LEU A 116 4.06 2.33 -3.15
C LEU A 116 3.27 1.07 -2.75
N HIS A 117 2.12 0.86 -3.38
CA HIS A 117 1.27 -0.32 -3.21
C HIS A 117 0.46 -0.60 -4.49
N HIS A 118 0.39 -1.85 -4.96
CA HIS A 118 -0.16 -2.15 -6.30
C HIS A 118 -1.61 -2.63 -6.33
N GLN A 119 -2.33 -2.58 -5.21
CA GLN A 119 -3.74 -3.00 -5.12
C GLN A 119 -4.64 -1.81 -4.79
N PHE A 120 -5.70 -1.57 -5.57
CA PHE A 120 -6.65 -0.50 -5.21
C PHE A 120 -7.45 -0.84 -3.95
N MET A 121 -7.84 -2.11 -3.80
CA MET A 121 -8.80 -2.55 -2.76
C MET A 121 -8.18 -3.40 -1.66
N ASN A 122 -7.25 -4.31 -2.00
CA ASN A 122 -6.74 -5.31 -1.06
C ASN A 122 -5.67 -4.74 -0.14
N GLY A 123 -5.77 -4.99 1.16
CA GLY A 123 -4.79 -4.50 2.13
C GLY A 123 -3.37 -5.04 1.91
N ILE A 124 -3.22 -6.26 1.36
CA ILE A 124 -1.92 -6.92 1.18
C ILE A 124 -1.56 -6.98 -0.30
N ASN A 125 -0.40 -6.43 -0.67
CA ASN A 125 0.21 -6.59 -1.98
C ASN A 125 1.35 -7.61 -1.91
N TYR A 126 1.44 -8.46 -2.93
CA TYR A 126 2.44 -9.52 -3.00
C TYR A 126 2.82 -9.83 -4.45
N VAL A 127 3.97 -10.49 -4.61
CA VAL A 127 4.56 -10.87 -5.90
C VAL A 127 4.91 -12.36 -5.89
N ASN A 128 5.10 -12.96 -7.06
CA ASN A 128 5.55 -14.36 -7.17
C ASN A 128 7.06 -14.38 -7.42
N ILE A 129 7.81 -15.03 -6.53
CA ILE A 129 9.25 -15.23 -6.63
C ILE A 129 9.50 -16.73 -6.52
N GLY A 130 9.99 -17.34 -7.60
CA GLY A 130 10.37 -18.76 -7.59
C GLY A 130 9.25 -19.68 -7.08
N ARG A 131 8.00 -19.45 -7.50
CA ARG A 131 6.78 -20.18 -7.09
C ARG A 131 6.27 -19.88 -5.67
N LYS A 132 6.87 -18.94 -4.94
CA LYS A 132 6.36 -18.48 -3.64
C LYS A 132 5.77 -17.08 -3.78
N TYR A 133 4.58 -16.89 -3.21
CA TYR A 133 4.06 -15.53 -3.04
C TYR A 133 4.75 -14.86 -1.87
N VAL A 134 5.26 -13.64 -2.06
CA VAL A 134 5.98 -12.86 -1.04
C VAL A 134 5.35 -11.48 -0.94
N ALA A 135 5.00 -11.04 0.26
CA ALA A 135 4.38 -9.74 0.48
C ALA A 135 5.42 -8.61 0.33
N THR A 136 5.03 -7.53 -0.36
CA THR A 136 5.88 -6.35 -0.58
C THR A 136 5.37 -5.11 0.14
N SER A 137 4.05 -4.98 0.30
CA SER A 137 3.47 -3.90 1.09
C SER A 137 2.10 -4.25 1.66
N ILE A 138 1.79 -3.68 2.82
CA ILE A 138 0.47 -3.73 3.44
C ILE A 138 -0.07 -2.34 3.66
N VAL A 139 -1.39 -2.25 3.68
CA VAL A 139 -2.11 -1.05 4.08
C VAL A 139 -3.08 -1.40 5.17
N ASP A 140 -2.91 -0.70 6.28
CA ASP A 140 -3.89 -0.65 7.34
C ASP A 140 -4.83 0.52 7.06
N SER A 141 -6.13 0.26 6.99
CA SER A 141 -7.15 1.30 6.79
C SER A 141 -8.21 1.29 7.90
N GLY A 142 -7.93 0.62 9.02
CA GLY A 142 -8.88 0.46 10.12
C GLY A 142 -10.09 -0.41 9.76
N ARG A 143 -9.96 -1.28 8.75
CA ARG A 143 -11.01 -2.22 8.31
C ARG A 143 -11.05 -3.52 9.13
N TYR A 144 -9.94 -3.81 9.80
CA TYR A 144 -9.76 -4.92 10.71
C TYR A 144 -9.24 -4.36 12.04
N ASP A 145 -9.47 -5.10 13.12
CA ASP A 145 -9.07 -4.71 14.47
C ASP A 145 -7.57 -4.99 14.66
N ASN A 146 -6.74 -4.23 13.95
CA ASN A 146 -5.29 -4.21 14.14
C ASN A 146 -4.95 -3.54 15.47
N GLU A 147 -3.92 -4.04 16.14
CA GLU A 147 -3.57 -3.63 17.49
C GLU A 147 -2.16 -3.03 17.51
N ALA A 148 -2.02 -1.78 17.92
CA ALA A 148 -0.71 -1.18 18.16
C ALA A 148 -0.18 -1.66 19.52
N ILE A 149 1.03 -2.22 19.54
CA ILE A 149 1.69 -2.67 20.77
C ILE A 149 2.67 -1.58 21.26
N SER A 150 3.41 -0.96 20.34
CA SER A 150 4.35 0.13 20.61
C SER A 150 4.45 1.07 19.40
N SER A 151 5.37 2.04 19.43
CA SER A 151 5.69 2.87 18.25
C SER A 151 6.32 2.07 17.10
N GLU A 152 6.88 0.89 17.40
CA GLU A 152 7.66 0.06 16.46
C GLU A 152 7.00 -1.30 16.19
N THR A 153 6.01 -1.71 16.99
CA THR A 153 5.39 -3.03 16.89
C THR A 153 3.87 -2.92 16.83
N PHE A 154 3.26 -3.69 15.94
CA PHE A 154 1.80 -3.85 15.88
C PHE A 154 1.38 -5.23 15.37
N ILE A 155 0.13 -5.60 15.66
CA ILE A 155 -0.49 -6.82 15.15
C ILE A 155 -1.34 -6.47 13.93
N TYR A 156 -1.01 -7.07 12.80
CA TYR A 156 -1.79 -7.00 11.58
C TYR A 156 -2.69 -8.22 11.40
N VAL A 157 -3.99 -7.98 11.31
CA VAL A 157 -5.00 -9.00 11.03
C VAL A 157 -5.03 -9.31 9.54
N GLY A 158 -5.07 -10.60 9.21
CA GLY A 158 -5.12 -11.09 7.84
C GLY A 158 -6.36 -10.66 7.07
N GLN A 159 -6.33 -10.89 5.75
CA GLN A 159 -7.48 -10.68 4.89
C GLN A 159 -8.43 -11.89 4.88
N GLY A 160 -9.70 -11.66 4.53
CA GLY A 160 -10.76 -12.67 4.43
C GLY A 160 -11.77 -12.63 5.58
N GLY A 161 -12.96 -13.19 5.34
CA GLY A 161 -13.98 -13.41 6.37
C GLY A 161 -14.64 -12.16 6.98
N ASN A 162 -14.47 -10.98 6.38
CA ASN A 162 -14.94 -9.71 6.97
C ASN A 162 -16.04 -9.04 6.12
N PRO A 163 -17.32 -9.11 6.53
CA PRO A 163 -18.44 -8.46 5.85
C PRO A 163 -18.33 -6.93 5.76
N LYS A 164 -17.55 -6.28 6.65
CA LYS A 164 -17.31 -4.82 6.60
C LYS A 164 -16.44 -4.42 5.39
N VAL A 165 -15.70 -5.37 4.81
CA VAL A 165 -14.78 -5.12 3.68
C VAL A 165 -15.44 -5.40 2.33
N SER A 166 -16.32 -6.40 2.27
CA SER A 166 -17.10 -6.74 1.08
C SER A 166 -18.48 -7.17 1.51
N ALA A 167 -19.52 -6.55 0.94
CA ALA A 167 -20.91 -6.88 1.23
C ALA A 167 -21.25 -8.36 0.93
N ASN A 168 -20.48 -9.00 0.05
CA ASN A 168 -20.64 -10.41 -0.31
C ASN A 168 -19.71 -11.34 0.49
N ALA A 169 -18.87 -10.81 1.39
CA ALA A 169 -18.04 -11.64 2.23
C ALA A 169 -18.89 -12.29 3.31
N ARG A 170 -18.86 -13.62 3.35
CA ARG A 170 -19.39 -14.39 4.48
C ARG A 170 -18.45 -14.25 5.67
N VAL A 171 -19.01 -14.30 6.87
CA VAL A 171 -18.22 -14.52 8.08
C VAL A 171 -17.72 -15.96 7.99
N GLU A 172 -16.43 -16.13 7.75
CA GLU A 172 -15.77 -17.42 7.65
C GLU A 172 -14.35 -17.32 8.22
N ASP A 173 -13.81 -18.46 8.66
CA ASP A 173 -12.44 -18.52 9.16
C ASP A 173 -11.45 -18.10 8.07
N GLN A 174 -10.51 -17.26 8.47
CA GLN A 174 -9.45 -16.81 7.58
C GLN A 174 -8.52 -17.97 7.21
N LYS A 175 -8.27 -18.12 5.91
CA LYS A 175 -7.42 -19.18 5.36
C LYS A 175 -6.01 -18.66 5.08
N LEU A 176 -5.02 -19.53 5.24
CA LEU A 176 -3.62 -19.27 4.87
C LEU A 176 -3.42 -19.38 3.34
N LYS A 177 -3.92 -18.39 2.59
CA LYS A 177 -3.86 -18.33 1.12
C LYS A 177 -3.72 -16.89 0.61
N GLY A 178 -3.24 -16.68 -0.61
CA GLY A 178 -3.08 -15.33 -1.17
C GLY A 178 -2.20 -14.43 -0.30
N GLY A 179 -2.62 -13.19 -0.02
CA GLY A 179 -1.84 -12.24 0.78
C GLY A 179 -1.50 -12.73 2.20
N ASN A 180 -2.36 -13.55 2.77
CA ASN A 180 -2.13 -14.20 4.06
C ASN A 180 -0.94 -15.16 4.04
N LEU A 181 -0.88 -16.02 3.01
CA LEU A 181 0.27 -16.90 2.76
C LEU A 181 1.51 -16.09 2.39
N ALA A 182 1.34 -14.98 1.64
CA ALA A 182 2.44 -14.13 1.25
C ALA A 182 3.16 -13.47 2.44
N LEU A 183 2.42 -13.03 3.46
CA LEU A 183 3.00 -12.51 4.70
C LEU A 183 3.75 -13.61 5.49
N LYS A 184 3.21 -14.83 5.53
CA LYS A 184 3.90 -15.97 6.16
C LYS A 184 5.21 -16.30 5.43
N ASN A 185 5.20 -16.28 4.10
CA ASN A 185 6.41 -16.49 3.31
C ASN A 185 7.41 -15.35 3.49
N SER A 186 6.96 -14.09 3.58
CA SER A 186 7.84 -12.95 3.89
C SER A 186 8.53 -13.11 5.25
N MET A 187 7.81 -13.62 6.27
CA MET A 187 8.39 -13.99 7.58
C MET A 187 9.50 -15.02 7.41
N ASP A 188 9.20 -16.13 6.73
CA ASP A 188 10.14 -17.24 6.56
C ASP A 188 11.38 -16.85 5.74
N MET A 189 11.25 -15.87 4.84
CA MET A 189 12.33 -15.36 3.99
C MET A 189 13.04 -14.14 4.58
N GLY A 190 12.53 -13.56 5.68
CA GLY A 190 13.06 -12.31 6.25
C GLY A 190 12.90 -11.09 5.34
N CYS A 191 11.93 -11.09 4.43
CA CYS A 191 11.78 -10.00 3.46
C CYS A 191 10.98 -8.83 4.04
N PRO A 192 11.45 -7.57 3.83
CA PRO A 192 10.80 -6.39 4.38
C PRO A 192 9.47 -6.12 3.66
N VAL A 193 8.51 -5.60 4.43
CA VAL A 193 7.17 -5.23 3.98
C VAL A 193 6.96 -3.75 4.24
N ARG A 194 6.62 -2.96 3.21
CA ARG A 194 6.23 -1.56 3.40
C ARG A 194 4.91 -1.47 4.14
N VAL A 195 4.83 -0.61 5.13
CA VAL A 195 3.59 -0.37 5.90
C VAL A 195 3.05 1.02 5.59
N ILE A 196 1.78 1.09 5.17
CA ILE A 196 1.06 2.34 4.96
C ILE A 196 -0.16 2.36 5.89
N CYS A 197 -0.27 3.37 6.75
CA CYS A 197 -1.34 3.48 7.74
C CYS A 197 -2.35 4.57 7.35
N GLY A 198 -3.62 4.21 7.25
CA GLY A 198 -4.75 5.11 7.08
C GLY A 198 -5.15 5.70 8.42
N ARG A 199 -4.97 7.02 8.59
CA ARG A 199 -5.39 7.76 9.78
C ARG A 199 -6.55 8.70 9.44
N LYS A 200 -7.59 8.70 10.27
CA LYS A 200 -8.67 9.70 10.18
C LYS A 200 -8.14 11.04 10.67
N ARG A 201 -8.47 12.13 9.99
CA ARG A 201 -8.21 13.48 10.50
C ARG A 201 -9.05 13.76 11.74
N VAL A 202 -8.40 14.32 12.77
CA VAL A 202 -9.01 14.60 14.08
C VAL A 202 -10.05 15.72 14.00
N ASN A 203 -9.94 16.64 13.02
CA ASN A 203 -10.76 17.86 12.92
C ASN A 203 -11.57 17.98 11.60
N GLY A 204 -11.75 16.91 10.84
CA GLY A 204 -12.48 16.92 9.56
C GLY A 204 -13.81 16.18 9.63
N GLU A 205 -14.69 16.44 8.65
CA GLU A 205 -15.85 15.59 8.36
C GLU A 205 -15.44 14.10 8.38
N LYS A 206 -16.39 13.21 8.74
CA LYS A 206 -16.20 11.78 9.09
C LYS A 206 -15.49 10.89 8.03
N SER A 207 -14.94 11.45 6.94
CA SER A 207 -14.47 10.76 5.75
C SER A 207 -13.05 11.12 5.23
N ASP A 208 -12.30 12.07 5.82
CA ASP A 208 -10.95 12.43 5.31
C ASP A 208 -9.86 11.53 5.95
N ILE A 209 -9.67 10.32 5.38
CA ILE A 209 -8.57 9.41 5.72
C ILE A 209 -7.31 9.83 4.94
N ARG A 210 -6.17 9.94 5.64
CA ARG A 210 -4.84 10.07 5.03
C ARG A 210 -4.07 8.77 5.17
N TYR A 211 -3.49 8.29 4.09
CA TYR A 211 -2.57 7.16 4.06
C TYR A 211 -1.15 7.68 4.24
N ILE A 212 -0.46 7.24 5.29
CA ILE A 212 0.88 7.67 5.63
C ILE A 212 1.84 6.51 5.43
N TYR A 213 2.95 6.72 4.72
CA TYR A 213 3.99 5.70 4.61
C TYR A 213 4.80 5.63 5.90
N ASN A 214 4.71 4.51 6.63
CA ASN A 214 5.35 4.33 7.95
C ASN A 214 6.73 3.65 7.88
N GLY A 215 7.22 3.32 6.68
CA GLY A 215 8.52 2.66 6.51
C GLY A 215 8.43 1.15 6.33
N LEU A 216 9.52 0.47 6.70
CA LEU A 216 9.73 -0.96 6.45
C LEU A 216 9.65 -1.77 7.73
N TYR A 217 8.90 -2.87 7.65
CA TYR A 217 8.64 -3.77 8.76
C TYR A 217 8.98 -5.20 8.35
N THR A 218 9.31 -6.02 9.33
CA THR A 218 9.44 -7.47 9.17
C THR A 218 8.31 -8.16 9.90
N VAL A 219 7.79 -9.23 9.31
CA VAL A 219 6.87 -10.13 10.01
C VAL A 219 7.73 -11.01 10.92
N THR A 220 7.46 -11.03 12.22
CA THR A 220 8.25 -11.82 13.18
C THR A 220 7.48 -13.00 13.76
N LYS A 221 6.15 -12.93 13.77
CA LYS A 221 5.26 -14.02 14.20
C LYS A 221 4.02 -14.07 13.33
N CYS A 222 3.48 -15.28 13.14
CA CYS A 222 2.20 -15.50 12.46
C CYS A 222 1.45 -16.63 13.17
N TRP A 223 0.21 -16.40 13.58
CA TRP A 223 -0.62 -17.39 14.27
C TRP A 223 -2.10 -17.30 13.88
N LEU A 224 -2.79 -18.42 14.01
CA LEU A 224 -4.24 -18.45 14.00
C LEU A 224 -4.71 -18.06 15.40
N GLU A 225 -5.67 -17.16 15.47
CA GLU A 225 -6.41 -16.89 16.70
C GLU A 225 -7.85 -17.30 16.38
N ILE A 226 -8.39 -18.17 17.23
CA ILE A 226 -9.79 -18.61 17.15
C ILE A 226 -10.59 -17.53 17.88
N ALA A 227 -11.63 -17.04 17.21
CA ALA A 227 -12.53 -16.03 17.76
C ALA A 227 -13.45 -16.63 18.83
#